data_AF-A0A0R2MR99-F1
#
_entry.id   AF-A0A0R2MR99-F1
#
_cell.length_a   1.000
_cell.length_b   1.000
_cell.length_c   1.000
_cell.angle_alpha   90.00
_cell.angle_beta   90.00
_cell.angle_gamma   90.00
#
_symmetry.space_group_name_H-M   'P 1'
#
loop_
_entity.id
_entity.type
_entity.pdbx_description
1 polymer ?
#
loop_
_entity_poly.entity_id
_entity_poly.type
_entity_poly.pdbx_seq_one_letter_code
_entity_poly.pdbx_strand_id
1 'polypeptide(L)'
;MMKLKSILLTLVATASLGFTVSQTTTANQTVHAATAIATKTVSYVPNYGIAVYKQPAGAATSQTLKHGTNWKIYSYKTVNGVQWASVGTNQWVQAAYMKDFTSNGVEVKYVNYKENYGIAVYRSPYTMATTGQTLKHGTSWKVNGYVTTNGKKWANIGTNQWVQAAYLSSTVPVAQAPARTMTATAYDPRILGNYTFGYDTVAANLSVFPRGTKLAITFANGTTKTYVVRDTGGFAYANPNQLDIAMPNSQALQFGRQTISVRVIK
;
A
#
# COMPACT_ATOMS: atom_id res chain seq x y z
N MET A 1 -22.01 -19.94 30.56
CA MET A 1 -22.44 -21.30 30.13
C MET A 1 -23.96 -21.35 30.18
N MET A 2 -24.64 -21.22 29.03
CA MET A 2 -26.09 -21.37 28.92
C MET A 2 -26.37 -22.76 28.36
N LYS A 3 -26.96 -23.63 29.20
CA LYS A 3 -27.20 -25.04 28.91
C LYS A 3 -28.49 -25.20 28.10
N LEU A 4 -28.44 -25.96 27.02
CA LEU A 4 -29.62 -26.48 26.33
C LEU A 4 -30.44 -27.35 27.30
N LYS A 5 -31.77 -27.17 27.29
CA LYS A 5 -32.71 -28.12 27.89
C LYS A 5 -33.57 -28.73 26.78
N SER A 6 -33.42 -30.03 26.60
CA SER A 6 -34.18 -30.92 25.73
C SER A 6 -35.51 -31.28 26.42
N ILE A 7 -36.61 -31.33 25.65
CA ILE A 7 -37.93 -31.76 26.15
C ILE A 7 -38.14 -33.23 25.73
N LEU A 8 -38.50 -34.06 26.71
CA LEU A 8 -38.87 -35.46 26.57
C LEU A 8 -40.41 -35.55 26.42
N LEU A 9 -40.92 -36.41 25.53
CA LEU A 9 -42.35 -36.69 25.39
C LEU A 9 -42.60 -38.19 25.58
N THR A 10 -43.42 -38.56 26.57
CA THR A 10 -43.83 -39.95 26.83
C THR A 10 -45.22 -40.19 26.21
N LEU A 11 -45.36 -41.25 25.43
CA LEU A 11 -46.61 -41.66 24.78
C LEU A 11 -47.22 -42.85 25.55
N VAL A 12 -48.48 -42.74 25.99
CA VAL A 12 -49.33 -43.88 26.34
C VAL A 12 -50.61 -43.74 25.51
N ALA A 13 -50.95 -44.79 24.77
CA ALA A 13 -52.09 -44.83 23.85
C ALA A 13 -53.25 -45.61 24.46
N THR A 14 -54.47 -45.05 24.42
CA THR A 14 -55.73 -45.79 24.45
C THR A 14 -56.82 -45.06 23.63
N ALA A 15 -57.28 -45.77 22.60
CA ALA A 15 -58.48 -45.70 21.75
C ALA A 15 -59.41 -44.46 21.65
N SER A 16 -59.43 -43.90 20.43
CA SER A 16 -60.55 -43.50 19.54
C SER A 16 -61.67 -42.53 20.00
N LEU A 17 -61.69 -41.34 19.38
CA LEU A 17 -62.79 -40.66 18.68
C LEU A 17 -62.15 -39.53 17.82
N GLY A 18 -62.43 -39.49 16.52
CA GLY A 18 -61.65 -38.74 15.53
C GLY A 18 -61.74 -37.21 15.67
N PHE A 19 -60.76 -36.61 16.35
CA PHE A 19 -60.50 -35.17 16.36
C PHE A 19 -59.38 -34.89 15.35
N THR A 20 -59.64 -34.09 14.32
CA THR A 20 -58.59 -33.62 13.40
C THR A 20 -57.69 -32.63 14.13
N VAL A 21 -56.58 -33.13 14.66
CA VAL A 21 -55.47 -32.32 15.14
C VAL A 21 -54.71 -31.82 13.91
N SER A 22 -54.82 -30.52 13.63
CA SER A 22 -53.92 -29.83 12.71
C SER A 22 -52.51 -29.89 13.28
N GLN A 23 -51.67 -30.81 12.77
CA GLN A 23 -50.24 -30.80 13.01
C GLN A 23 -49.66 -29.54 12.38
N THR A 24 -49.40 -28.50 13.19
CA THR A 24 -48.45 -27.46 12.79
C THR A 24 -47.07 -28.11 12.73
N THR A 25 -46.65 -28.52 11.55
CA THR A 25 -45.27 -28.87 11.26
C THR A 25 -44.42 -27.62 11.47
N THR A 26 -43.71 -27.55 12.59
CA THR A 26 -42.61 -26.59 12.74
C THR A 26 -41.52 -27.03 11.79
N ALA A 27 -41.57 -26.54 10.54
CA ALA A 27 -40.48 -26.69 9.61
C ALA A 27 -39.21 -26.12 10.26
N ASN A 28 -38.20 -26.96 10.46
CA ASN A 28 -36.85 -26.51 10.74
C ASN A 28 -36.36 -25.71 9.53
N GLN A 29 -36.65 -24.41 9.52
CA GLN A 29 -36.14 -23.47 8.56
C GLN A 29 -34.63 -23.36 8.79
N THR A 30 -33.85 -24.11 8.01
CA THR A 30 -32.43 -23.79 7.82
C THR A 30 -32.36 -22.41 7.19
N VAL A 31 -32.11 -21.39 8.01
CA VAL A 31 -31.88 -20.02 7.52
C VAL A 31 -30.56 -19.99 6.75
N HIS A 32 -30.64 -19.95 5.43
CA HIS A 32 -29.50 -19.62 4.59
C HIS A 32 -29.14 -18.16 4.86
N ALA A 33 -27.97 -17.92 5.48
CA ALA A 33 -27.42 -16.58 5.55
C ALA A 33 -27.25 -16.05 4.11
N ALA A 34 -27.75 -14.84 3.83
CA ALA A 34 -27.63 -14.25 2.51
C ALA A 34 -26.14 -14.15 2.12
N THR A 35 -25.78 -14.68 0.94
CA THR A 35 -24.41 -14.56 0.42
C THR A 35 -24.17 -13.12 -0.04
N ALA A 36 -23.11 -12.49 0.45
CA ALA A 36 -22.71 -11.18 -0.03
C ALA A 36 -22.28 -11.26 -1.50
N ILE A 37 -22.82 -10.37 -2.34
CA ILE A 37 -22.51 -10.29 -3.78
C ILE A 37 -21.32 -9.36 -4.08
N ALA A 38 -20.97 -8.47 -3.16
CA ALA A 38 -19.83 -7.58 -3.27
C ALA A 38 -19.39 -7.08 -1.89
N THR A 39 -18.21 -6.48 -1.82
CA THR A 39 -17.84 -5.57 -0.73
C THR A 39 -17.60 -4.19 -1.34
N LYS A 40 -18.14 -3.14 -0.72
CA LYS A 40 -18.00 -1.75 -1.20
C LYS A 40 -17.59 -0.82 -0.06
N THR A 41 -16.92 0.27 -0.41
CA THR A 41 -16.48 1.30 0.53
C THR A 41 -17.46 2.47 0.52
N VAL A 42 -17.77 3.02 1.69
CA VAL A 42 -18.57 4.24 1.82
C VAL A 42 -17.75 5.47 1.41
N SER A 43 -18.17 6.13 0.33
CA SER A 43 -17.63 7.40 -0.15
C SER A 43 -18.64 8.53 0.14
N TYR A 44 -18.28 9.39 1.10
CA TYR A 44 -19.10 10.49 1.63
C TYR A 44 -18.17 11.57 2.21
N VAL A 45 -18.71 12.54 2.95
CA VAL A 45 -17.92 13.60 3.60
C VAL A 45 -17.08 13.03 4.76
N PRO A 46 -15.79 13.40 4.89
CA PRO A 46 -14.94 12.99 6.01
C PRO A 46 -15.55 13.29 7.37
N ASN A 47 -15.41 12.35 8.32
CA ASN A 47 -16.01 12.37 9.67
C ASN A 47 -17.54 12.24 9.75
N TYR A 48 -18.23 12.21 8.61
CA TYR A 48 -19.67 11.92 8.54
C TYR A 48 -19.92 10.48 8.08
N GLY A 49 -21.19 10.08 8.09
CA GLY A 49 -21.65 8.80 7.57
C GLY A 49 -22.95 8.94 6.80
N ILE A 50 -23.28 7.91 6.01
CA ILE A 50 -24.54 7.84 5.28
C ILE A 50 -25.60 7.17 6.15
N ALA A 51 -26.84 7.66 6.10
CA ALA A 51 -27.94 7.10 6.87
C ALA A 51 -28.31 5.68 6.39
N VAL A 52 -28.64 4.81 7.34
CA VAL A 52 -29.15 3.46 7.09
C VAL A 52 -30.66 3.46 7.22
N TYR A 53 -31.36 2.81 6.30
CA TYR A 53 -32.82 2.78 6.21
C TYR A 53 -33.36 1.37 6.41
N LYS A 54 -34.55 1.23 7.03
CA LYS A 54 -35.17 -0.10 7.23
C LYS A 54 -35.52 -0.81 5.92
N GLN A 55 -35.86 -0.03 4.90
CA GLN A 55 -36.15 -0.48 3.55
C GLN A 55 -35.81 0.65 2.56
N PRO A 56 -35.66 0.35 1.25
CA PRO A 56 -35.41 1.36 0.23
C PRO A 56 -36.46 2.46 0.24
N ALA A 57 -36.02 3.72 0.33
CA ALA A 57 -36.88 4.91 0.47
C ALA A 57 -37.87 4.88 1.66
N GLY A 58 -37.59 4.07 2.70
CA GLY A 58 -38.40 3.98 3.91
C GLY A 58 -37.95 4.91 5.02
N ALA A 59 -38.29 4.56 6.26
CA ALA A 59 -37.82 5.29 7.44
C ALA A 59 -36.31 5.08 7.65
N ALA A 60 -35.60 6.18 7.88
CA ALA A 60 -34.23 6.14 8.37
C ALA A 60 -34.19 5.48 9.76
N THR A 61 -33.15 4.71 9.99
CA THR A 61 -32.77 4.23 11.32
C THR A 61 -31.88 5.28 12.00
N SER A 62 -31.55 5.08 13.27
CA SER A 62 -30.54 5.89 13.96
C SER A 62 -29.09 5.50 13.62
N GLN A 63 -28.88 4.54 12.70
CA GLN A 63 -27.56 4.06 12.32
C GLN A 63 -27.00 4.83 11.12
N THR A 64 -25.69 5.03 11.13
CA THR A 64 -24.95 5.59 10.00
C THR A 64 -23.76 4.71 9.64
N LEU A 65 -23.44 4.62 8.36
CA LEU A 65 -22.20 3.99 7.90
C LEU A 65 -21.16 5.09 7.69
N LYS A 66 -20.12 5.09 8.53
CA LYS A 66 -19.06 6.11 8.49
C LYS A 66 -18.31 6.07 7.15
N HIS A 67 -17.91 7.24 6.67
CA HIS A 67 -17.03 7.36 5.52
C HIS A 67 -15.77 6.49 5.67
N GLY A 68 -15.34 5.85 4.58
CA GLY A 68 -14.13 5.02 4.54
C GLY A 68 -14.29 3.59 5.08
N THR A 69 -15.48 3.24 5.59
CA THR A 69 -15.78 1.87 6.04
C THR A 69 -16.20 0.96 4.89
N ASN A 70 -15.85 -0.33 5.00
CA ASN A 70 -16.15 -1.34 3.99
C ASN A 70 -17.35 -2.18 4.44
N TRP A 71 -18.31 -2.40 3.55
CA TRP A 71 -19.54 -3.12 3.83
C TRP A 71 -19.82 -4.16 2.76
N LYS A 72 -20.25 -5.34 3.21
CA LYS A 72 -20.80 -6.37 2.34
C LYS A 72 -22.12 -5.88 1.76
N ILE A 73 -22.31 -6.08 0.47
CA ILE A 73 -23.56 -5.83 -0.23
C ILE A 73 -24.21 -7.18 -0.51
N TYR A 74 -25.49 -7.31 -0.22
CA TYR A 74 -26.25 -8.55 -0.43
C TYR A 74 -27.19 -8.47 -1.63
N SER A 75 -27.71 -7.29 -1.94
CA SER A 75 -28.59 -7.06 -3.09
C SER A 75 -28.72 -5.58 -3.42
N TYR A 76 -29.28 -5.28 -4.59
CA TYR A 76 -29.67 -3.93 -5.00
C TYR A 76 -31.18 -3.85 -5.22
N LYS A 77 -31.76 -2.67 -4.97
CA LYS A 77 -33.15 -2.36 -5.31
C LYS A 77 -33.26 -0.91 -5.74
N THR A 78 -33.94 -0.66 -6.86
CA THR A 78 -34.25 0.71 -7.31
C THR A 78 -35.65 1.07 -6.84
N VAL A 79 -35.78 2.20 -6.13
CA VAL A 79 -37.07 2.76 -5.70
C VAL A 79 -37.02 4.26 -5.93
N ASN A 80 -38.04 4.81 -6.61
CA ASN A 80 -38.14 6.23 -6.96
C ASN A 80 -36.90 6.76 -7.71
N GLY A 81 -36.37 5.98 -8.65
CA GLY A 81 -35.18 6.35 -9.43
C GLY A 81 -33.86 6.29 -8.67
N VAL A 82 -33.87 6.02 -7.35
CA VAL A 82 -32.67 5.88 -6.53
C VAL A 82 -32.34 4.40 -6.35
N GLN A 83 -31.10 4.02 -6.64
CA GLN A 83 -30.61 2.68 -6.37
C GLN A 83 -30.15 2.55 -4.91
N TRP A 84 -30.65 1.54 -4.22
CA TRP A 84 -30.35 1.21 -2.83
C TRP A 84 -29.58 -0.11 -2.76
N ALA A 85 -28.60 -0.17 -1.88
CA ALA A 85 -27.80 -1.36 -1.60
C ALA A 85 -28.21 -1.93 -0.23
N SER A 86 -28.49 -3.23 -0.18
CA SER A 86 -28.70 -3.96 1.07
C SER A 86 -27.36 -4.30 1.70
N VAL A 87 -27.16 -3.86 2.95
CA VAL A 87 -25.93 -4.10 3.74
C VAL A 87 -26.16 -5.04 4.93
N GLY A 88 -27.39 -5.53 5.09
CA GLY A 88 -27.80 -6.42 6.18
C GLY A 88 -29.32 -6.58 6.23
N THR A 89 -29.82 -7.31 7.23
CA THR A 89 -31.26 -7.49 7.45
C THR A 89 -31.92 -6.16 7.80
N ASN A 90 -32.89 -5.72 6.99
CA ASN A 90 -33.57 -4.42 7.16
C ASN A 90 -32.59 -3.23 7.22
N GLN A 91 -31.51 -3.28 6.45
CA GLN A 91 -30.50 -2.23 6.39
C GLN A 91 -30.17 -1.91 4.94
N TRP A 92 -30.58 -0.73 4.51
CA TRP A 92 -30.42 -0.23 3.15
C TRP A 92 -29.74 1.13 3.15
N VAL A 93 -28.84 1.34 2.20
CA VAL A 93 -28.15 2.62 1.99
C VAL A 93 -28.21 3.02 0.53
N GLN A 94 -28.08 4.30 0.22
CA GLN A 94 -28.05 4.76 -1.17
C GLN A 94 -26.76 4.27 -1.86
N ALA A 95 -26.91 3.55 -2.96
CA ALA A 95 -25.81 2.91 -3.68
C ALA A 95 -24.85 3.92 -4.32
N ALA A 96 -25.29 5.17 -4.55
CA ALA A 96 -24.45 6.24 -5.08
C ALA A 96 -23.18 6.50 -4.24
N TYR A 97 -23.29 6.28 -2.91
CA TYR A 97 -22.19 6.43 -1.95
C TYR A 97 -21.37 5.14 -1.75
N MET A 98 -21.74 4.04 -2.40
CA MET A 98 -21.06 2.75 -2.28
C MET A 98 -20.16 2.52 -3.50
N LYS A 99 -18.84 2.55 -3.29
CA LYS A 99 -17.84 2.42 -4.35
C LYS A 99 -17.12 1.08 -4.27
N ASP A 100 -16.63 0.58 -5.42
CA ASP A 100 -16.02 -0.75 -5.50
C ASP A 100 -14.84 -0.93 -4.54
N PHE A 101 -14.79 -2.09 -3.88
CA PHE A 101 -13.67 -2.56 -3.10
C PHE A 101 -13.32 -3.98 -3.57
N THR A 102 -12.08 -4.18 -4.00
CA THR A 102 -11.59 -5.49 -4.40
C THR A 102 -10.74 -6.08 -3.28
N SER A 103 -11.23 -7.15 -2.66
CA SER A 103 -10.49 -7.93 -1.66
C SER A 103 -9.72 -9.05 -2.37
N ASN A 104 -8.40 -8.92 -2.50
CA ASN A 104 -7.53 -9.97 -3.04
C ASN A 104 -7.03 -10.96 -1.97
N GLY A 105 -7.62 -10.93 -0.77
CA GLY A 105 -7.03 -11.55 0.42
C GLY A 105 -6.03 -10.63 1.10
N VAL A 106 -5.59 -11.01 2.30
CA VAL A 106 -4.60 -10.23 3.05
C VAL A 106 -3.22 -10.50 2.47
N GLU A 107 -2.67 -9.52 1.76
CA GLU A 107 -1.30 -9.56 1.24
C GLU A 107 -0.35 -8.79 2.16
N VAL A 108 0.94 -9.14 2.19
CA VAL A 108 1.98 -8.29 2.79
C VAL A 108 2.71 -7.58 1.65
N LYS A 109 2.78 -6.24 1.73
CA LYS A 109 3.52 -5.39 0.78
C LYS A 109 4.56 -4.56 1.51
N TYR A 110 5.58 -4.14 0.79
CA TYR A 110 6.63 -3.27 1.29
C TYR A 110 6.52 -1.86 0.70
N VAL A 111 6.84 -0.84 1.49
CA VAL A 111 6.88 0.55 1.03
C VAL A 111 8.13 0.79 0.19
N ASN A 112 7.95 0.92 -1.12
CA ASN A 112 8.99 1.31 -2.06
C ASN A 112 8.89 2.82 -2.35
N TYR A 113 9.77 3.59 -1.72
CA TYR A 113 9.80 5.06 -1.79
C TYR A 113 11.26 5.53 -1.63
N LYS A 114 11.50 6.82 -1.44
CA LYS A 114 12.83 7.37 -1.16
C LYS A 114 13.33 6.96 0.23
N GLU A 115 14.59 6.55 0.32
CA GLU A 115 15.25 6.24 1.58
C GLU A 115 15.19 7.42 2.57
N ASN A 116 14.96 7.12 3.85
CA ASN A 116 14.72 8.08 4.94
C ASN A 116 13.42 8.89 4.85
N TYR A 117 12.62 8.69 3.80
CA TYR A 117 11.28 9.26 3.68
C TYR A 117 10.21 8.17 3.88
N GLY A 118 8.97 8.62 3.95
CA GLY A 118 7.80 7.74 4.01
C GLY A 118 6.66 8.27 3.15
N ILE A 119 5.68 7.40 2.93
CA ILE A 119 4.45 7.74 2.22
C ILE A 119 3.35 8.11 3.20
N ALA A 120 2.52 9.10 2.86
CA ALA A 120 1.41 9.52 3.70
C ALA A 120 0.31 8.45 3.76
N VAL A 121 -0.29 8.29 4.95
CA VAL A 121 -1.49 7.48 5.16
C VAL A 121 -2.72 8.37 5.14
N TYR A 122 -3.68 8.04 4.29
CA TYR A 122 -4.91 8.77 4.06
C TYR A 122 -6.08 8.12 4.78
N ARG A 123 -7.02 8.95 5.24
CA ARG A 123 -8.26 8.49 5.86
C ARG A 123 -9.17 7.79 4.86
N SER A 124 -9.03 8.15 3.59
CA SER A 124 -9.90 7.70 2.51
C SER A 124 -9.22 7.89 1.16
N PRO A 125 -9.47 7.03 0.17
CA PRO A 125 -8.94 7.18 -1.18
C PRO A 125 -9.70 8.25 -1.99
N TYR A 126 -10.88 8.68 -1.53
CA TYR A 126 -11.75 9.63 -2.24
C TYR A 126 -11.51 11.09 -1.86
N THR A 127 -10.79 11.34 -0.76
CA THR A 127 -10.52 12.67 -0.24
C THR A 127 -9.04 12.83 0.03
N MET A 128 -8.54 14.07 0.02
CA MET A 128 -7.12 14.36 0.30
C MET A 128 -6.81 14.40 1.81
N ALA A 129 -7.73 13.92 2.66
CA ALA A 129 -7.59 13.96 4.11
C ALA A 129 -6.56 12.92 4.60
N THR A 130 -5.44 13.41 5.14
CA THR A 130 -4.41 12.55 5.74
C THR A 130 -4.73 12.20 7.19
N THR A 131 -4.12 11.13 7.68
CA THR A 131 -4.16 10.75 9.09
C THR A 131 -3.10 11.47 9.93
N GLY A 132 -2.12 12.11 9.29
CA GLY A 132 -0.88 12.59 9.90
C GLY A 132 0.22 11.53 10.01
N GLN A 133 -0.09 10.25 9.76
CA GLN A 133 0.88 9.16 9.80
C GLN A 133 1.62 9.02 8.47
N THR A 134 2.86 8.53 8.56
CA THR A 134 3.67 8.16 7.39
C THR A 134 4.23 6.74 7.55
N LEU A 135 4.36 6.02 6.43
CA LEU A 135 4.98 4.70 6.39
C LEU A 135 6.37 4.83 5.79
N LYS A 136 7.40 4.54 6.58
CA LYS A 136 8.80 4.66 6.15
C LYS A 136 9.10 3.67 5.02
N HIS A 137 10.00 4.07 4.13
CA HIS A 137 10.59 3.17 3.14
C HIS A 137 11.10 1.87 3.77
N GLY A 138 10.90 0.74 3.10
CA GLY A 138 11.32 -0.60 3.54
C GLY A 138 10.41 -1.25 4.58
N THR A 139 9.49 -0.52 5.20
CA THR A 139 8.51 -1.13 6.13
C THR A 139 7.50 -1.99 5.38
N SER A 140 7.01 -3.05 6.06
CA SER A 140 6.00 -3.95 5.51
C SER A 140 4.64 -3.75 6.18
N TRP A 141 3.58 -3.89 5.38
CA TRP A 141 2.20 -3.64 5.80
C TRP A 141 1.26 -4.67 5.20
N LYS A 142 0.26 -5.08 5.99
CA LYS A 142 -0.84 -5.89 5.51
C LYS A 142 -1.76 -5.04 4.65
N VAL A 143 -2.10 -5.52 3.46
CA VAL A 143 -3.04 -4.92 2.53
C VAL A 143 -4.28 -5.80 2.45
N ASN A 144 -5.43 -5.23 2.80
CA ASN A 144 -6.71 -5.95 2.85
C ASN A 144 -7.48 -5.89 1.53
N GLY A 145 -7.06 -5.03 0.61
CA GLY A 145 -7.70 -4.85 -0.68
C GLY A 145 -7.38 -3.50 -1.30
N TYR A 146 -8.01 -3.25 -2.45
CA TYR A 146 -7.73 -2.09 -3.27
C TYR A 146 -9.00 -1.36 -3.72
N VAL A 147 -8.83 -0.08 -4.00
CA VAL A 147 -9.82 0.80 -4.63
C VAL A 147 -9.12 1.60 -5.73
N THR A 148 -9.77 1.78 -6.87
CA THR A 148 -9.31 2.73 -7.90
C THR A 148 -10.26 3.93 -7.95
N THR A 149 -9.73 5.13 -7.78
CA THR A 149 -10.51 6.38 -7.85
C THR A 149 -9.58 7.55 -8.20
N ASN A 150 -10.10 8.56 -8.88
CA ASN A 150 -9.33 9.74 -9.33
C ASN A 150 -8.04 9.35 -10.08
N GLY A 151 -8.10 8.31 -10.92
CA GLY A 151 -6.94 7.78 -11.67
C GLY A 151 -5.86 7.10 -10.84
N LYS A 152 -6.05 6.93 -9.53
CA LYS A 152 -5.08 6.34 -8.61
C LYS A 152 -5.60 5.04 -8.02
N LYS A 153 -4.72 4.04 -7.92
CA LYS A 153 -4.98 2.80 -7.17
C LYS A 153 -4.53 3.00 -5.73
N TRP A 154 -5.43 2.72 -4.81
CA TRP A 154 -5.25 2.84 -3.36
C TRP A 154 -5.31 1.48 -2.71
N ALA A 155 -4.43 1.22 -1.77
CA ALA A 155 -4.39 0.02 -0.95
C ALA A 155 -4.95 0.32 0.44
N ASN A 156 -5.87 -0.52 0.91
CA ASN A 156 -6.34 -0.47 2.29
C ASN A 156 -5.37 -1.22 3.20
N ILE A 157 -4.87 -0.55 4.23
CA ILE A 157 -3.93 -1.13 5.21
C ILE A 157 -4.52 -1.22 6.62
N GLY A 158 -5.78 -0.80 6.79
CA GLY A 158 -6.47 -0.77 8.06
C GLY A 158 -7.75 0.07 8.01
N THR A 159 -8.41 0.20 9.16
CA THR A 159 -9.61 1.04 9.30
C THR A 159 -9.27 2.51 9.07
N ASN A 160 -9.88 3.12 8.05
CA ASN A 160 -9.60 4.50 7.63
C ASN A 160 -8.11 4.75 7.35
N GLN A 161 -7.43 3.77 6.76
CA GLN A 161 -6.01 3.87 6.42
C GLN A 161 -5.79 3.36 5.00
N TRP A 162 -5.40 4.30 4.14
CA TRP A 162 -5.20 4.08 2.72
C TRP A 162 -3.87 4.67 2.27
N VAL A 163 -3.17 3.95 1.42
CA VAL A 163 -1.93 4.44 0.78
C VAL A 163 -2.01 4.25 -0.72
N GLN A 164 -1.26 5.05 -1.48
CA GLN A 164 -1.21 4.86 -2.93
C GLN A 164 -0.42 3.59 -3.25
N ALA A 165 -1.05 2.67 -4.00
CA ALA A 165 -0.49 1.36 -4.33
C ALA A 165 0.75 1.47 -5.23
N ALA A 166 0.94 2.61 -5.91
CA ALA A 166 2.13 2.88 -6.73
C ALA A 166 3.45 2.86 -5.91
N TYR A 167 3.38 3.05 -4.59
CA TYR A 167 4.54 3.00 -3.69
C TYR A 167 4.66 1.68 -2.95
N LEU A 168 3.94 0.64 -3.37
CA LEU A 168 3.99 -0.68 -2.76
C LEU A 168 4.69 -1.68 -3.68
N SER A 169 5.50 -2.55 -3.09
CA SER A 169 6.20 -3.64 -3.76
C SER A 169 5.85 -4.99 -3.13
N SER A 170 5.85 -6.04 -3.94
CA SER A 170 5.73 -7.43 -3.46
C SER A 170 7.04 -7.96 -2.87
N THR A 171 8.16 -7.31 -3.15
CA THR A 171 9.49 -7.68 -2.64
C THR A 171 10.04 -6.59 -1.74
N VAL A 172 10.93 -6.97 -0.82
CA VAL A 172 11.66 -6.03 0.03
C VAL A 172 12.42 -5.06 -0.87
N PRO A 173 12.16 -3.74 -0.79
CA PRO A 173 12.95 -2.76 -1.49
C PRO A 173 14.37 -2.84 -0.97
N VAL A 174 15.33 -2.90 -1.89
CA VAL A 174 16.73 -2.91 -1.52
C VAL A 174 17.04 -1.58 -0.85
N ALA A 175 17.35 -1.60 0.45
CA ALA A 175 17.86 -0.43 1.14
C ALA A 175 19.11 0.05 0.40
N GLN A 176 19.09 1.29 -0.06
CA GLN A 176 20.29 1.89 -0.67
C GLN A 176 21.39 1.93 0.39
N ALA A 177 22.64 1.71 -0.01
CA ALA A 177 23.73 1.78 0.96
C ALA A 177 23.78 3.20 1.55
N PRO A 178 24.12 3.35 2.84
CA PRO A 178 24.29 4.68 3.42
C PRO A 178 25.32 5.46 2.61
N ALA A 179 25.00 6.74 2.37
CA ALA A 179 25.94 7.62 1.71
C ALA A 179 27.08 7.95 2.68
N ARG A 180 28.31 8.02 2.16
CA ARG A 180 29.50 8.38 2.93
C ARG A 180 30.13 9.64 2.35
N THR A 181 30.63 10.50 3.22
CA THR A 181 31.40 11.68 2.83
C THR A 181 32.79 11.24 2.38
N MET A 182 33.21 11.71 1.21
CA MET A 182 34.52 11.42 0.62
C MET A 182 35.11 12.67 0.01
N THR A 183 36.40 12.62 -0.28
CA THR A 183 37.08 13.64 -1.10
C THR A 183 37.10 13.17 -2.55
N ALA A 184 36.88 14.08 -3.49
CA ALA A 184 37.08 13.82 -4.91
C ALA A 184 38.13 14.73 -5.53
N THR A 185 38.89 14.15 -6.43
CA THR A 185 39.65 14.83 -7.49
C THR A 185 39.08 14.42 -8.85
N ALA A 186 39.56 15.02 -9.93
CA ALA A 186 39.19 14.62 -11.28
C ALA A 186 40.43 14.52 -12.18
N TYR A 187 40.32 13.66 -13.18
CA TYR A 187 41.35 13.43 -14.19
C TYR A 187 40.71 13.17 -15.55
N ASP A 188 41.46 13.43 -16.62
CA ASP A 188 41.06 13.04 -17.98
C ASP A 188 41.75 11.72 -18.38
N PRO A 189 41.03 10.58 -18.45
CA PRO A 189 41.62 9.31 -18.85
C PRO A 189 42.20 9.34 -20.29
N ARG A 190 41.73 10.24 -21.15
CA ARG A 190 42.17 10.32 -22.56
C ARG A 190 43.55 10.95 -22.72
N ILE A 191 43.93 11.87 -21.83
CA ILE A 191 45.28 12.47 -21.84
C ILE A 191 46.34 11.46 -21.45
N LEU A 192 45.97 10.47 -20.64
CA LEU A 192 46.83 9.36 -20.24
C LEU A 192 46.89 8.22 -21.28
N GLY A 193 46.29 8.42 -22.46
CA GLY A 193 46.24 7.43 -23.54
C GLY A 193 45.25 6.28 -23.28
N ASN A 194 44.42 6.36 -22.25
CA ASN A 194 43.46 5.32 -21.90
C ASN A 194 42.07 5.66 -22.44
N TYR A 195 41.81 5.20 -23.67
CA TYR A 195 40.53 5.40 -24.38
C TYR A 195 39.46 4.36 -24.04
N THR A 196 39.80 3.34 -23.23
CA THR A 196 38.90 2.23 -22.92
C THR A 196 37.81 2.62 -21.93
N PHE A 197 38.00 3.71 -21.18
CA PHE A 197 37.05 4.17 -20.16
C PHE A 197 36.32 5.45 -20.58
N GLY A 198 34.99 5.43 -20.46
CA GLY A 198 34.15 6.60 -20.61
C GLY A 198 34.27 7.56 -19.42
N TYR A 199 33.65 8.75 -19.54
CA TYR A 199 33.56 9.73 -18.45
C TYR A 199 32.47 9.38 -17.41
N ASP A 200 31.92 8.18 -17.48
CA ASP A 200 31.01 7.55 -16.51
C ASP A 200 31.76 6.63 -15.55
N THR A 201 33.07 6.79 -15.44
CA THR A 201 33.94 5.92 -14.63
C THR A 201 34.64 6.69 -13.52
N VAL A 202 35.05 5.96 -12.48
CA VAL A 202 35.76 6.51 -11.33
C VAL A 202 36.83 5.55 -10.85
N ALA A 203 37.93 6.12 -10.35
CA ALA A 203 39.00 5.41 -9.68
C ALA A 203 38.76 5.42 -8.16
N ALA A 204 38.87 4.27 -7.50
CA ALA A 204 38.56 4.12 -6.07
C ALA A 204 39.40 3.03 -5.41
N ASN A 205 39.56 3.07 -4.08
CA ASN A 205 40.14 1.96 -3.36
C ASN A 205 39.27 0.69 -3.52
N LEU A 206 39.80 -0.34 -4.19
CA LEU A 206 39.05 -1.54 -4.57
C LEU A 206 38.65 -2.44 -3.39
N SER A 207 39.30 -2.29 -2.23
CA SER A 207 38.88 -2.99 -1.01
C SER A 207 37.62 -2.35 -0.41
N VAL A 208 37.38 -1.07 -0.70
CA VAL A 208 36.18 -0.33 -0.26
C VAL A 208 35.08 -0.43 -1.30
N PHE A 209 35.43 -0.23 -2.57
CA PHE A 209 34.53 -0.30 -3.70
C PHE A 209 35.10 -1.23 -4.78
N PRO A 210 34.72 -2.52 -4.79
CA PRO A 210 35.21 -3.46 -5.80
C PRO A 210 34.94 -2.98 -7.23
N ARG A 211 35.77 -3.42 -8.19
CA ARG A 211 35.57 -3.09 -9.61
C ARG A 211 34.14 -3.50 -10.05
N GLY A 212 33.50 -2.64 -10.83
CA GLY A 212 32.11 -2.79 -11.26
C GLY A 212 31.08 -2.20 -10.30
N THR A 213 31.47 -1.79 -9.09
CA THR A 213 30.56 -1.10 -8.16
C THR A 213 29.99 0.16 -8.83
N LYS A 214 28.67 0.30 -8.81
CA LYS A 214 27.98 1.51 -9.25
C LYS A 214 27.84 2.47 -8.07
N LEU A 215 28.27 3.71 -8.27
CA LEU A 215 28.25 4.76 -7.27
C LEU A 215 27.36 5.89 -7.74
N ALA A 216 26.42 6.32 -6.91
CA ALA A 216 25.82 7.64 -7.02
C ALA A 216 26.71 8.63 -6.24
N ILE A 217 27.25 9.62 -6.95
CA ILE A 217 28.11 10.67 -6.41
C ILE A 217 27.36 11.99 -6.45
N THR A 218 27.13 12.59 -5.29
CA THR A 218 26.57 13.94 -5.15
C THR A 218 27.71 14.93 -4.91
N PHE A 219 27.84 15.89 -5.83
CA PHE A 219 28.84 16.95 -5.79
C PHE A 219 28.43 18.11 -4.88
N ALA A 220 29.37 19.01 -4.59
CA ALA A 220 29.13 20.17 -3.72
C ALA A 220 28.00 21.10 -4.21
N ASN A 221 27.74 21.15 -5.53
CA ASN A 221 26.65 21.92 -6.12
C ASN A 221 25.27 21.21 -6.04
N GLY A 222 25.18 20.07 -5.36
CA GLY A 222 23.96 19.26 -5.22
C GLY A 222 23.64 18.34 -6.41
N THR A 223 24.40 18.45 -7.51
CA THR A 223 24.21 17.56 -8.67
C THR A 223 24.64 16.14 -8.32
N THR A 224 23.84 15.15 -8.71
CA THR A 224 24.19 13.72 -8.53
C THR A 224 24.39 13.05 -9.88
N LYS A 225 25.48 12.30 -10.03
CA LYS A 225 25.76 11.48 -11.21
C LYS A 225 26.13 10.05 -10.81
N THR A 226 25.86 9.12 -11.71
CA THR A 226 26.22 7.72 -11.54
C THR A 226 27.55 7.43 -12.20
N TYR A 227 28.43 6.73 -11.50
CA TYR A 227 29.73 6.29 -11.97
C TYR A 227 29.93 4.79 -11.73
N VAL A 228 30.76 4.16 -12.55
CA VAL A 228 31.21 2.78 -12.35
C VAL A 228 32.65 2.78 -11.91
N VAL A 229 32.96 2.08 -10.81
CA VAL A 229 34.34 1.87 -10.39
C VAL A 229 35.03 0.97 -11.40
N ARG A 230 36.00 1.52 -12.13
CA ARG A 230 36.69 0.80 -13.20
C ARG A 230 38.16 0.58 -12.91
N ASP A 231 38.73 1.36 -12.01
CA ASP A 231 40.13 1.23 -11.62
C ASP A 231 40.38 1.76 -10.21
N THR A 232 41.62 1.67 -9.74
CA THR A 232 42.06 2.31 -8.52
C THR A 232 42.65 3.69 -8.78
N GLY A 233 43.48 3.85 -9.81
CA GLY A 233 44.41 4.97 -9.93
C GLY A 233 45.48 4.97 -8.82
N GLY A 234 46.62 5.62 -9.07
CA GLY A 234 47.73 5.67 -8.10
C GLY A 234 47.36 6.40 -6.80
N PHE A 235 46.49 7.41 -6.88
CA PHE A 235 46.13 8.26 -5.74
C PHE A 235 45.01 7.70 -4.85
N ALA A 236 44.05 6.95 -5.40
CA ALA A 236 42.95 6.39 -4.61
C ALA A 236 43.33 5.06 -3.92
N TYR A 237 44.41 4.40 -4.34
CA TYR A 237 44.89 3.16 -3.70
C TYR A 237 45.24 3.40 -2.22
N ALA A 238 46.00 4.47 -1.94
CA ALA A 238 46.43 4.80 -0.58
C ALA A 238 45.34 5.49 0.27
N ASN A 239 44.24 5.95 -0.34
CA ASN A 239 43.24 6.80 0.30
C ASN A 239 41.83 6.21 0.17
N PRO A 240 41.38 5.36 1.12
CA PRO A 240 40.08 4.67 1.05
C PRO A 240 38.85 5.60 1.08
N ASN A 241 39.03 6.86 1.50
CA ASN A 241 37.99 7.88 1.54
C ASN A 241 38.11 8.91 0.39
N GLN A 242 38.85 8.59 -0.67
CA GLN A 242 39.00 9.44 -1.85
C GLN A 242 38.56 8.73 -3.14
N LEU A 243 37.98 9.49 -4.06
CA LEU A 243 37.69 9.08 -5.44
C LEU A 243 38.43 9.97 -6.44
N ASP A 244 38.76 9.41 -7.60
CA ASP A 244 39.28 10.18 -8.74
C ASP A 244 38.33 10.02 -9.93
N ILE A 245 37.66 11.11 -10.32
CA ILE A 245 36.51 11.07 -11.23
C ILE A 245 36.98 11.34 -12.66
N ALA A 246 36.60 10.46 -13.58
CA ALA A 246 36.92 10.64 -15.00
C ALA A 246 36.08 11.77 -15.60
N MET A 247 36.73 12.80 -16.15
CA MET A 247 36.08 13.97 -16.76
C MET A 247 36.93 14.52 -17.93
N PRO A 248 36.35 15.21 -18.92
CA PRO A 248 37.13 15.90 -19.95
C PRO A 248 38.12 16.90 -19.37
N ASN A 249 39.27 17.09 -20.01
CA ASN A 249 40.36 17.97 -19.56
C ASN A 249 39.89 19.35 -19.06
N SER A 250 39.02 20.00 -19.83
CA SER A 250 38.50 21.34 -19.50
C SER A 250 37.71 21.35 -18.18
N GLN A 251 37.03 20.26 -17.85
CA GLN A 251 36.31 20.10 -16.59
C GLN A 251 37.23 19.69 -15.45
N ALA A 252 38.15 18.75 -15.70
CA ALA A 252 39.09 18.26 -14.69
C ALA A 252 39.97 19.39 -14.13
N LEU A 253 40.46 20.29 -15.00
CA LEU A 253 41.26 21.46 -14.58
C LEU A 253 40.49 22.45 -13.70
N GLN A 254 39.17 22.51 -13.83
CA GLN A 254 38.31 23.39 -13.04
C GLN A 254 37.72 22.71 -11.80
N PHE A 255 37.83 21.38 -11.71
CA PHE A 255 37.16 20.59 -10.68
C PHE A 255 37.77 20.79 -9.29
N GLY A 256 39.10 20.94 -9.22
CA GLY A 256 39.83 21.06 -7.96
C GLY A 256 39.65 19.85 -7.03
N ARG A 257 39.88 20.03 -5.73
CA ARG A 257 39.55 19.01 -4.72
C ARG A 257 38.23 19.41 -4.05
N GLN A 258 37.27 18.50 -4.00
CA GLN A 258 35.98 18.77 -3.37
C GLN A 258 35.51 17.67 -2.42
N THR A 259 34.68 18.05 -1.46
CA THR A 259 33.94 17.11 -0.62
C THR A 259 32.70 16.65 -1.36
N ILE A 260 32.48 15.34 -1.43
CA ILE A 260 31.37 14.69 -2.11
C ILE A 260 30.65 13.70 -1.19
N SER A 261 29.41 13.36 -1.53
CA SER A 261 28.67 12.27 -0.90
C SER A 261 28.55 11.09 -1.86
N VAL A 262 28.94 9.90 -1.41
CA VAL A 262 29.07 8.70 -2.24
C VAL A 262 28.18 7.60 -1.70
N ARG A 263 27.39 7.01 -2.58
CA ARG A 263 26.45 5.92 -2.26
C ARG A 263 26.62 4.77 -3.22
N VAL A 264 26.71 3.54 -2.70
CA VAL A 264 26.61 2.35 -3.53
C VAL A 264 25.16 2.14 -3.94
N ILE A 265 24.92 1.98 -5.24
CA ILE A 265 23.61 1.66 -5.81
C ILE A 265 23.61 0.24 -6.37
N LYS A 266 22.50 -0.48 -6.16
CA LYS A 266 22.28 -1.84 -6.66
C LYS A 266 21.31 -1.82 -7.83
#